data_AF-A0A5C6LZQ1-F1
#
_entry.id   AF-A0A5C6LZQ1-F1
#
_cell.length_a   1.000
_cell.length_b   1.000
_cell.length_c   1.000
_cell.angle_alpha   90.00
_cell.angle_beta   90.00
_cell.angle_gamma   90.00
#
_symmetry.space_group_name_H-M   'P 1'
#
loop_
_entity.id
_entity.type
_entity.pdbx_description
1 polymer ?
#
loop_
_entity_poly.entity_id
_entity_poly.type
_entity_poly.pdbx_seq_one_letter_code
_entity_poly.pdbx_strand_id
1 'polypeptide(L)'
;MLRTVLLLTAALLSLTTPAFAADKDGEWKTMFDGKSLEGWKASENRDSWKVVDGNLVCHGPRSHLFYSAEKDVFKNFEFECEVMTTPPAATPAFTSTP
;
A
#
# COMPACT_ATOMS: atom_id res chain seq x y z
N MET A 1 42.46 -17.75 -45.30
CA MET A 1 41.20 -17.04 -45.59
C MET A 1 39.96 -17.66 -44.88
N LEU A 2 40.10 -18.53 -43.87
CA LEU A 2 38.95 -19.16 -43.18
C LEU A 2 39.15 -19.34 -41.66
N ARG A 3 39.99 -18.52 -41.03
CA ARG A 3 40.25 -18.56 -39.58
C ARG A 3 39.87 -17.28 -38.84
N THR A 4 39.71 -16.18 -39.57
CA THR A 4 39.45 -14.85 -38.98
C THR A 4 37.96 -14.53 -38.84
N VAL A 5 37.07 -15.31 -39.47
CA VAL A 5 35.61 -15.06 -39.45
C VAL A 5 34.96 -15.61 -38.19
N LEU A 6 35.62 -16.51 -37.44
CA LEU A 6 35.03 -17.16 -36.27
C LEU A 6 35.18 -16.39 -34.94
N LEU A 7 35.78 -15.19 -34.96
CA LEU A 7 36.10 -14.43 -33.75
C LEU A 7 35.28 -13.13 -33.56
N LEU A 8 34.34 -12.83 -34.45
CA LEU A 8 33.60 -11.55 -34.42
C LEU A 8 32.10 -11.62 -34.10
N THR A 9 31.54 -12.80 -33.81
CA THR A 9 30.10 -12.91 -33.47
C THR A 9 29.82 -13.18 -31.99
N ALA A 10 30.83 -13.17 -31.11
CA ALA A 10 30.69 -13.58 -29.71
C ALA A 10 30.59 -12.42 -28.70
N ALA A 11 30.31 -11.18 -29.14
CA ALA A 11 30.39 -10.04 -28.24
C ALA A 11 29.28 -8.99 -28.49
N LEU A 12 28.00 -9.38 -28.50
CA LEU A 12 26.92 -8.43 -28.22
C LEU A 12 25.59 -9.12 -27.90
N LEU A 13 25.56 -9.90 -26.82
CA LEU A 13 24.30 -10.16 -26.12
C LEU A 13 24.46 -9.62 -24.70
N SER A 14 24.41 -8.30 -24.60
CA SER A 14 24.32 -7.59 -23.32
C SER A 14 23.07 -8.11 -22.61
N LEU A 15 23.27 -8.94 -21.59
CA LEU A 15 22.25 -9.26 -20.60
C LEU A 15 21.78 -7.93 -20.00
N THR A 16 20.65 -7.41 -20.48
CA THR A 16 19.87 -6.42 -19.75
C THR A 16 19.22 -7.17 -18.60
N THR A 17 19.95 -7.32 -17.49
CA THR A 17 19.33 -7.67 -16.23
C THR A 17 18.41 -6.49 -15.85
N PRO A 18 17.11 -6.69 -15.64
CA PRO A 18 16.33 -5.68 -14.97
C PRO A 18 16.94 -5.55 -13.57
N ALA A 19 17.60 -4.43 -13.31
CA ALA A 19 17.96 -4.06 -11.96
C ALA A 19 16.64 -3.87 -11.22
N PHE A 20 16.25 -4.86 -10.42
CA PHE A 20 15.32 -4.64 -9.33
C PHE A 20 16.01 -3.61 -8.44
N ALA A 21 15.56 -2.36 -8.54
CA ALA A 21 15.91 -1.33 -7.58
C ALA A 21 15.40 -1.84 -6.23
N ALA A 22 16.32 -2.33 -5.40
CA ALA A 22 16.03 -2.48 -4.00
C ALA A 22 15.74 -1.07 -3.46
N ASP A 23 14.56 -0.89 -2.86
CA ASP A 23 14.26 0.31 -2.08
C ASP A 23 15.44 0.51 -1.12
N LYS A 24 16.07 1.69 -1.15
CA LYS A 24 17.21 1.95 -0.28
C LYS A 24 16.71 1.96 1.16
N ASP A 25 17.43 1.28 2.04
CA ASP A 25 17.11 1.26 3.48
C ASP A 25 16.89 2.70 3.99
N GLY A 26 15.66 2.99 4.45
CA GLY A 26 15.26 4.27 5.02
C GLY A 26 14.42 5.20 4.14
N GLU A 27 14.08 4.84 2.90
CA GLU A 27 13.12 5.62 2.10
C GLU A 27 11.66 5.28 2.47
N TRP A 28 10.90 6.29 2.90
CA TRP A 28 9.46 6.15 3.16
C TRP A 28 8.67 5.99 1.87
N LYS A 29 7.75 5.01 1.84
CA LYS A 29 6.84 4.78 0.72
C LYS A 29 5.43 5.26 1.05
N THR A 30 4.90 6.18 0.24
CA THR A 30 3.50 6.61 0.36
C THR A 30 2.55 5.49 -0.10
N MET A 31 1.66 5.05 0.79
CA MET A 31 0.70 3.96 0.53
C MET A 31 -0.66 4.41 -0.02
N PHE A 32 -1.00 5.69 0.12
CA PHE A 32 -2.29 6.23 -0.27
C PHE A 32 -2.12 7.39 -1.24
N ASP A 33 -2.83 7.34 -2.36
CA ASP A 33 -2.76 8.33 -3.43
C ASP A 33 -3.57 9.61 -3.15
N GLY A 34 -4.35 9.63 -2.06
CA GLY A 34 -5.25 10.73 -1.70
C GLY A 34 -6.50 10.82 -2.59
N LYS A 35 -6.78 9.83 -3.45
CA LYS A 35 -7.78 9.96 -4.52
C LYS A 35 -8.70 8.76 -4.63
N SER A 36 -8.18 7.56 -4.37
CA SER A 36 -8.91 6.33 -4.65
C SER A 36 -8.68 5.26 -3.58
N LEU A 37 -9.51 4.22 -3.61
CA LEU A 37 -9.30 3.00 -2.83
C LEU A 37 -8.45 1.98 -3.61
N GLU A 38 -7.67 2.40 -4.62
CA GLU A 38 -6.76 1.49 -5.31
C GLU A 38 -5.74 0.92 -4.33
N GLY A 39 -5.55 -0.40 -4.36
CA GLY A 39 -4.74 -1.10 -3.37
C GLY A 39 -5.42 -1.31 -2.02
N TRP A 40 -6.64 -0.80 -1.79
CA TRP A 40 -7.37 -0.97 -0.53
C TRP A 40 -8.61 -1.86 -0.72
N LYS A 41 -8.87 -2.73 0.26
CA LYS A 41 -9.98 -3.69 0.24
C LYS A 41 -10.68 -3.75 1.58
N ALA A 42 -11.97 -3.40 1.59
CA ALA A 42 -12.82 -3.58 2.74
C ALA A 42 -13.13 -5.08 2.94
N SER A 43 -13.06 -5.60 4.17
CA SER A 43 -13.44 -6.98 4.47
C SER A 43 -14.95 -7.20 4.52
N GLU A 44 -15.68 -6.19 4.97
CA GLU A 44 -17.13 -6.18 5.10
C GLU A 44 -17.64 -4.75 4.85
N ASN A 45 -18.92 -4.58 4.53
CA ASN A 45 -19.56 -3.28 4.35
C ASN A 45 -18.73 -2.28 3.52
N ARG A 46 -18.46 -2.62 2.25
CA ARG A 46 -17.58 -1.84 1.36
C ARG A 46 -17.95 -0.36 1.30
N ASP A 47 -19.24 -0.05 1.32
CA ASP A 47 -19.75 1.32 1.20
C ASP A 47 -19.48 2.19 2.45
N SER A 48 -19.01 1.58 3.55
CA SER A 48 -18.55 2.31 4.74
C SER A 48 -17.26 3.10 4.49
N TRP A 49 -16.48 2.77 3.45
CA TRP A 49 -15.21 3.45 3.16
C TRP A 49 -15.30 4.33 1.92
N LYS A 50 -14.84 5.56 2.04
CA LYS A 50 -14.81 6.55 0.96
C LYS A 50 -13.54 7.38 1.04
N VAL A 51 -13.17 7.97 -0.09
CA VAL A 51 -12.15 9.03 -0.12
C VAL A 51 -12.88 10.37 -0.11
N VAL A 52 -12.60 11.19 0.90
CA VAL A 52 -13.17 12.54 1.06
C VAL A 52 -12.05 13.50 1.42
N ASP A 53 -11.91 14.58 0.63
CA ASP A 53 -10.90 15.61 0.82
C ASP A 53 -9.47 15.08 0.99
N GLY A 54 -9.13 14.04 0.23
CA GLY A 54 -7.81 13.43 0.29
C GLY A 54 -7.60 12.44 1.43
N ASN A 55 -8.64 12.05 2.16
CA ASN A 55 -8.56 11.18 3.34
C ASN A 55 -9.40 9.92 3.18
N LEU A 56 -8.94 8.81 3.76
CA LEU A 56 -9.74 7.60 3.95
C LEU A 56 -10.73 7.81 5.09
N VAL A 57 -12.02 7.86 4.78
CA VAL A 57 -13.09 8.09 5.75
C VAL A 57 -13.93 6.84 5.91
N CYS A 58 -14.07 6.38 7.16
CA CYS A 58 -14.96 5.29 7.55
C CYS A 58 -16.24 5.86 8.18
N HIS A 59 -17.39 5.56 7.59
CA HIS A 59 -18.69 5.93 8.12
C HIS A 59 -19.75 4.90 7.75
N GLY A 60 -20.44 4.35 8.73
CA GLY A 60 -21.51 3.36 8.54
C GLY A 60 -21.35 2.15 9.46
N PRO A 61 -21.89 0.98 9.08
CA PRO A 61 -21.70 -0.25 9.85
C PRO A 61 -20.22 -0.65 9.90
N ARG A 62 -19.85 -1.43 10.93
CA ARG A 62 -18.48 -1.90 11.21
C ARG A 62 -17.81 -2.41 9.93
N SER A 63 -16.56 -2.01 9.71
CA SER A 63 -15.74 -2.45 8.59
C SER A 63 -14.26 -2.32 8.93
N HIS A 64 -13.42 -3.12 8.25
CA HIS A 64 -11.96 -3.02 8.28
C HIS A 64 -11.45 -2.85 6.85
N LEU A 65 -10.54 -1.90 6.63
CA LEU A 65 -9.90 -1.65 5.34
C LEU A 65 -8.47 -2.20 5.37
N PHE A 66 -8.18 -3.08 4.43
CA PHE A 66 -6.87 -3.73 4.29
C PHE A 66 -6.14 -3.18 3.07
N TYR A 67 -4.86 -2.89 3.21
CA TYR A 67 -3.99 -2.64 2.05
C TYR A 67 -3.54 -3.96 1.44
N SER A 68 -3.82 -4.16 0.16
CA SER A 68 -3.38 -5.30 -0.62
C SER A 68 -1.98 -5.03 -1.17
N ALA A 69 -1.00 -5.64 -0.51
CA ALA A 69 0.41 -5.60 -0.84
C ALA A 69 0.77 -6.52 -2.03
N GLU A 70 -0.15 -6.78 -2.97
CA GLU A 70 0.09 -7.67 -4.12
C GLU A 70 1.31 -7.27 -4.95
N LYS A 71 1.60 -5.96 -5.02
CA LYS A 71 2.77 -5.43 -5.70
C LYS A 71 3.98 -5.27 -4.78
N ASP A 72 3.76 -5.22 -3.46
CA ASP A 72 4.74 -4.79 -2.46
C ASP A 72 4.68 -5.68 -1.21
N VAL A 73 5.45 -6.77 -1.19
CA VAL A 73 5.43 -7.69 -0.03
C VAL A 73 6.29 -7.11 1.10
N PHE A 74 5.63 -6.60 2.14
CA PHE A 74 6.30 -6.14 3.36
C PHE A 74 6.48 -7.31 4.35
N LYS A 75 7.70 -7.47 4.87
CA LYS A 75 8.00 -8.43 5.96
C LYS A 75 8.22 -7.70 7.29
N ASN A 76 9.23 -6.84 7.31
CA ASN A 76 9.53 -5.95 8.43
C ASN A 76 9.35 -4.52 7.90
N PHE A 77 8.53 -3.72 8.54
CA PHE A 77 8.24 -2.35 8.10
C PHE A 77 7.92 -1.45 9.30
N GLU A 78 8.14 -0.16 9.11
CA GLU A 78 7.59 0.89 9.94
C GLU A 78 6.40 1.52 9.21
N PHE A 79 5.33 1.80 9.93
CA PHE A 79 4.12 2.40 9.38
C PHE A 79 3.75 3.64 10.18
N GLU A 80 3.50 4.72 9.46
CA GLU A 80 3.09 6.00 10.01
C GLU A 80 1.82 6.48 9.31
N CYS A 81 0.88 7.02 10.09
CA CYS A 81 -0.30 7.70 9.57
C CYS A 81 -0.83 8.73 10.55
N GLU A 82 -1.51 9.74 10.02
CA GLU A 82 -2.31 10.66 10.81
C GLU A 82 -3.76 10.14 10.89
N VAL A 83 -4.34 10.15 12.09
CA VAL A 83 -5.69 9.64 12.32
C VAL A 83 -6.52 10.69 13.06
N MET A 84 -7.72 10.94 12.53
CA MET A 84 -8.75 11.70 13.22
C MET A 84 -9.90 10.76 13.59
N THR A 85 -10.35 10.83 14.84
CA THR A 85 -11.57 10.16 15.30
C THR A 85 -12.61 11.19 15.67
N THR A 86 -13.89 10.87 15.45
CA THR A 86 -14.96 11.68 16.02
C THR A 86 -14.95 11.52 17.54
N PRO A 87 -15.33 12.55 18.30
CA PRO A 87 -15.57 12.42 19.73
C PRO A 87 -16.51 11.24 19.99
N PRO A 88 -16.34 10.47 21.08
CA PRO A 88 -17.28 9.43 21.45
C PRO A 88 -18.68 10.03 21.48
N ALA A 89 -19.60 9.48 20.68
CA ALA A 89 -21.02 9.78 20.85
C ALA A 89 -21.35 9.45 22.30
N ALA A 90 -21.85 10.43 23.06
CA ALA A 90 -22.07 10.29 24.50
C ALA A 90 -22.71 8.95 24.81
N THR A 91 -21.94 8.04 25.40
CA THR A 91 -22.43 6.74 25.86
C THR A 91 -23.60 7.04 26.79
N PRO A 92 -24.80 6.46 26.62
CA PRO A 92 -25.81 6.58 27.66
C PRO A 92 -25.19 5.97 28.92
N ALA A 93 -24.88 6.83 29.90
CA ALA A 93 -24.38 6.41 31.18
C ALA A 93 -25.42 5.47 31.76
N PHE A 94 -25.07 4.18 31.87
CA PHE A 94 -25.89 3.23 32.60
C PHE A 94 -25.73 3.57 34.09
N THR A 95 -26.50 4.56 34.55
CA THR A 95 -26.61 4.82 35.99
C THR A 95 -27.48 3.71 36.54
N SER A 96 -26.86 2.68 37.11
CA SER A 96 -27.53 1.84 38.08
C SER A 96 -27.81 2.71 39.30
N THR A 97 -29.03 3.25 39.38
CA THR A 97 -29.55 3.83 40.61
C THR A 97 -29.71 2.67 41.63
N PRO A 98 -29.32 2.85 42.90
CA PRO A 98 -29.36 1.80 43.92
C PRO A 98 -30.78 1.28 44.21
#